data_AF-A0A7W1AHK0-F1
#
_entry.id   AF-A0A7W1AHK0-F1
#
_cell.length_a   1.000
_cell.length_b   1.000
_cell.length_c   1.000
_cell.angle_alpha   90.00
_cell.angle_beta   90.00
_cell.angle_gamma   90.00
#
_symmetry.space_group_name_H-M   'P 1'
#
loop_
_entity.id
_entity.type
_entity.pdbx_description
1 polymer ?
#
loop_
_entity_poly.entity_id
_entity_poly.type
_entity_poly.pdbx_seq_one_letter_code
_entity_poly.pdbx_strand_id
1 'polypeptide(L)'
;MLSSCGPSARTEGDDGPEGPCPEGHRRCEGNTFEVCSKGEWVILEQCPLFCTLDGCASCDGPGCVPDLCAQATTDKSYMGCEYWAVDLDNATEVQGLPIPVAGMECALYPETKLVMGQKVCYDGSNSAGKCDSGNDACPPGYTCMVPPAGVCGLFGDTAPFAIVVSNPQAMPVAVTITVASGQSMSVPVQPGNVQAIYPQDLGFVDASIDGTGISTSAYKITSSAPIVAYQFNPLNDVDVFSNDAS
;
A
#
# COMPACT_ATOMS: atom_id res chain seq x y z
N MET A 1 -47.22 -18.17 16.15
CA MET A 1 -46.59 -19.35 16.79
C MET A 1 -45.20 -18.88 17.23
N LEU A 2 -45.00 -18.38 18.45
CA LEU A 2 -44.74 -19.16 19.69
C LEU A 2 -43.68 -20.25 19.41
N SER A 3 -42.46 -20.15 19.95
CA SER A 3 -42.25 -20.43 21.37
C SER A 3 -41.15 -19.61 22.04
N SER A 4 -41.53 -19.00 23.15
CA SER A 4 -40.68 -18.45 24.20
C SER A 4 -40.12 -19.56 25.11
N CYS A 5 -39.15 -19.18 25.95
CA CYS A 5 -38.58 -19.90 27.07
C CYS A 5 -39.57 -20.73 27.91
N GLY A 6 -39.13 -21.88 28.40
CA GLY A 6 -39.77 -22.63 29.49
C GLY A 6 -38.74 -23.38 30.36
N PRO A 7 -38.98 -23.53 31.68
CA PRO A 7 -37.94 -23.73 32.69
C PRO A 7 -37.89 -25.14 33.29
N SER A 8 -36.84 -25.38 34.08
CA SER A 8 -36.66 -26.42 35.10
C SER A 8 -36.35 -27.84 34.63
N ALA A 9 -35.07 -28.20 34.73
CA ALA A 9 -34.67 -29.43 35.39
C ALA A 9 -33.63 -29.09 36.47
N ARG A 10 -34.11 -28.94 37.71
CA ARG A 10 -33.27 -29.06 38.90
C ARG A 10 -32.82 -30.53 38.97
N THR A 11 -31.53 -30.76 38.93
CA THR A 11 -30.91 -31.92 39.58
C THR A 11 -29.80 -31.39 40.48
N GLU A 12 -30.14 -31.42 41.76
CA GLU A 12 -29.31 -31.56 42.95
C GLU A 12 -27.80 -31.67 42.74
N GLY A 13 -27.08 -30.71 43.32
CA GLY A 13 -25.91 -30.95 44.16
C GLY A 13 -24.59 -31.31 43.46
N ASP A 14 -23.77 -30.29 43.20
CA ASP A 14 -22.37 -30.33 43.65
C ASP A 14 -21.89 -28.90 43.92
N ASP A 15 -21.71 -28.57 45.20
CA ASP A 15 -21.15 -27.31 45.67
C ASP A 15 -19.63 -27.30 45.36
N GLY A 16 -19.28 -27.02 44.10
CA GLY A 16 -17.93 -26.66 43.67
C GLY A 16 -17.73 -25.14 43.76
N PRO A 17 -16.52 -24.65 44.11
CA PRO A 17 -16.31 -23.26 44.50
C PRO A 17 -16.67 -22.30 43.35
N GLU A 18 -17.36 -21.20 43.67
CA GLU A 18 -17.62 -20.06 42.79
C GLU A 18 -16.31 -19.40 42.37
N GLY A 19 -15.59 -20.01 41.44
CA GLY A 19 -14.56 -19.33 40.65
C GLY A 19 -15.19 -18.58 39.47
N PRO A 20 -14.49 -17.59 38.88
CA PRO A 20 -14.94 -16.85 37.70
C PRO A 20 -15.20 -17.70 36.44
N CYS A 21 -14.93 -19.01 36.47
CA CYS A 21 -15.19 -19.92 35.35
C CYS A 21 -15.74 -21.27 35.82
N PRO A 22 -16.58 -21.94 35.02
CA PRO A 22 -17.03 -23.28 35.36
C PRO A 22 -15.94 -24.31 35.02
N GLU A 23 -15.65 -25.20 35.96
CA GLU A 23 -14.59 -26.21 35.86
C GLU A 23 -14.62 -26.95 34.51
N GLY A 24 -13.47 -27.05 33.84
CA GLY A 24 -13.34 -27.74 32.55
C GLY A 24 -13.79 -26.96 31.32
N HIS A 25 -14.36 -25.75 31.47
CA HIS A 25 -14.60 -24.89 30.30
C HIS A 25 -13.31 -24.44 29.65
N ARG A 26 -13.40 -24.25 28.34
CA ARG A 26 -12.28 -23.83 27.48
C ARG A 26 -12.57 -22.43 26.95
N ARG A 27 -11.54 -21.59 26.85
CA ARG A 27 -11.64 -20.29 26.20
C ARG A 27 -10.37 -19.95 25.44
N CYS A 28 -10.51 -18.92 24.61
CA CYS A 28 -9.44 -18.35 23.82
C CYS A 28 -9.24 -16.88 24.20
N GLU A 29 -8.03 -16.54 24.63
CA GLU A 29 -7.60 -15.16 24.84
C GLU A 29 -6.44 -14.85 23.88
N GLY A 30 -6.77 -14.23 22.74
CA GLY A 30 -5.83 -14.04 21.63
C GLY A 30 -5.38 -15.37 21.01
N ASN A 31 -4.10 -15.71 21.19
CA ASN A 31 -3.52 -16.99 20.77
C ASN A 31 -3.33 -17.98 21.94
N THR A 32 -3.83 -17.66 23.13
CA THR A 32 -3.62 -18.49 24.32
C THR A 32 -4.86 -19.34 24.58
N PHE A 33 -4.66 -20.66 24.60
CA PHE A 33 -5.72 -21.62 24.89
C PHE A 33 -5.75 -21.90 26.40
N GLU A 34 -6.86 -21.57 27.03
CA GLU A 34 -7.02 -21.64 28.49
C GLU A 34 -8.13 -22.61 28.86
N VAL A 35 -7.89 -23.39 29.92
CA VAL A 35 -8.88 -24.25 30.54
C VAL A 35 -9.13 -23.81 31.97
N CYS A 36 -10.39 -23.80 32.37
CA CYS A 36 -10.75 -23.54 33.75
C CYS A 36 -10.35 -24.74 34.63
N SER A 37 -9.45 -24.52 35.58
CA SER A 37 -9.10 -25.51 36.61
C SER A 37 -9.08 -24.87 37.99
N LYS A 38 -9.81 -25.47 38.93
CA LYS A 38 -10.04 -24.98 40.28
C LYS A 38 -10.61 -23.55 40.31
N GLY A 39 -11.45 -23.22 39.35
CA GLY A 39 -12.06 -21.90 39.22
C GLY A 39 -11.14 -20.80 38.68
N GLU A 40 -9.90 -21.10 38.27
CA GLU A 40 -9.01 -20.16 37.60
C GLU A 40 -8.75 -20.56 36.14
N TRP A 41 -8.57 -19.57 35.28
CA TRP A 41 -8.13 -19.82 33.91
C TRP A 41 -6.65 -20.17 33.90
N VAL A 42 -6.35 -21.41 33.53
CA VAL A 42 -4.99 -21.91 33.43
C VAL A 42 -4.62 -22.04 31.96
N ILE A 43 -3.47 -21.48 31.60
CA ILE A 43 -2.91 -21.58 30.25
C ILE A 43 -2.53 -23.04 30.01
N LEU A 44 -3.21 -23.68 29.07
CA LEU A 44 -2.92 -25.05 28.67
C LEU A 44 -1.86 -25.07 27.58
N GLU A 45 -1.97 -24.17 26.60
CA GLU A 45 -1.06 -24.08 25.47
C GLU A 45 -1.05 -22.67 24.86
N GLN A 46 0.10 -22.23 24.35
CA GLN A 46 0.23 -20.98 23.60
C GLN A 46 0.33 -21.30 22.11
N CYS A 47 -0.70 -20.94 21.36
CA CYS A 47 -0.84 -21.36 19.97
C CYS A 47 0.01 -20.48 19.03
N PRO A 48 0.69 -21.07 18.03
CA PRO A 48 1.55 -20.32 17.11
C PRO A 48 0.80 -19.35 16.18
N LEU A 49 -0.47 -19.64 15.87
CA LEU A 49 -1.28 -18.88 14.90
C LEU A 49 -2.58 -18.35 15.53
N PHE A 50 -3.54 -19.24 15.82
CA PHE A 50 -4.78 -18.89 16.50
C PHE A 50 -5.30 -20.09 17.30
N CYS A 51 -6.14 -19.82 18.29
CA CYS A 51 -6.80 -20.85 19.08
C CYS A 51 -8.30 -20.90 18.74
N THR A 52 -8.92 -22.06 18.93
CA THR A 52 -10.37 -22.24 18.86
C THR A 52 -10.88 -22.88 20.14
N LEU A 53 -12.21 -23.01 20.31
CA LEU A 53 -12.80 -23.69 21.47
C LEU A 53 -12.36 -25.16 21.61
N ASP A 54 -11.84 -25.76 20.54
CA ASP A 54 -11.40 -27.15 20.50
C ASP A 54 -9.90 -27.33 20.79
N GLY A 55 -9.11 -26.25 20.89
CA GLY A 55 -7.68 -26.29 21.20
C GLY A 55 -6.84 -25.32 20.39
N CYS A 56 -5.52 -25.50 20.43
CA CYS A 56 -4.66 -24.91 19.41
C CYS A 56 -5.02 -25.51 18.06
N ALA A 57 -5.46 -24.67 17.13
CA ALA A 57 -5.61 -25.06 15.75
C ALA A 57 -4.20 -25.17 15.14
N SER A 58 -3.54 -26.30 15.40
CA SER A 58 -2.44 -26.77 14.56
C SER A 58 -3.09 -27.41 13.34
N CYS A 59 -2.96 -26.73 12.22
CA CYS A 59 -3.50 -27.18 10.96
C CYS A 59 -2.68 -28.37 10.40
N ASP A 60 -2.75 -29.54 11.03
CA ASP A 60 -2.17 -30.78 10.50
C ASP A 60 -3.20 -31.50 9.63
N GLY A 61 -3.21 -31.15 8.35
CA GLY A 61 -3.98 -31.82 7.31
C GLY A 61 -3.79 -31.17 5.94
N PRO A 62 -3.86 -31.92 4.82
CA PRO A 62 -3.88 -31.31 3.49
C PRO A 62 -5.17 -30.50 3.35
N GLY A 63 -5.06 -29.17 3.45
CA GLY A 63 -6.21 -28.24 3.46
C GLY A 63 -6.23 -27.23 4.60
N CYS A 64 -5.18 -27.18 5.43
CA CYS A 64 -5.11 -26.25 6.55
C CYS A 64 -3.83 -25.39 6.44
N VAL A 65 -3.78 -24.61 5.38
CA VAL A 65 -3.55 -23.18 5.54
C VAL A 65 -4.79 -22.68 4.81
N PRO A 66 -5.73 -21.95 5.42
CA PRO A 66 -6.55 -21.12 4.57
C PRO A 66 -5.51 -20.29 3.84
N ASP A 67 -5.25 -20.56 2.57
CA ASP A 67 -4.38 -19.73 1.78
C ASP A 67 -5.02 -18.36 1.90
N LEU A 68 -4.47 -17.53 2.79
CA LEU A 68 -5.10 -16.29 3.21
C LEU A 68 -5.22 -15.39 1.98
N CYS A 69 -4.32 -15.58 1.00
CA CYS A 69 -4.37 -14.97 -0.32
C CYS A 69 -5.53 -15.51 -1.17
N ALA A 70 -5.76 -16.83 -1.21
CA ALA A 70 -6.90 -17.43 -1.91
C ALA A 70 -8.25 -17.03 -1.28
N GLN A 71 -8.31 -16.91 0.04
CA GLN A 71 -9.50 -16.41 0.74
C GLN A 71 -9.73 -14.93 0.41
N ALA A 72 -8.71 -14.09 0.50
CA ALA A 72 -8.83 -12.67 0.17
C ALA A 72 -9.29 -12.45 -1.29
N THR A 73 -8.83 -13.31 -2.20
CA THR A 73 -9.29 -13.35 -3.60
C THR A 73 -10.77 -13.74 -3.70
N THR A 74 -11.21 -14.73 -2.94
CA THR A 74 -12.61 -15.21 -2.93
C THR A 74 -13.55 -14.16 -2.35
N ASP A 75 -13.14 -13.52 -1.26
CA ASP A 75 -13.91 -12.51 -0.54
C ASP A 75 -13.94 -11.15 -1.27
N LYS A 76 -13.15 -11.00 -2.34
CA LYS A 76 -12.97 -9.74 -3.09
C LYS A 76 -12.58 -8.59 -2.16
N SER A 77 -11.66 -8.88 -1.24
CA SER A 77 -11.14 -7.89 -0.30
C SER A 77 -10.18 -6.92 -0.99
N TYR A 78 -9.99 -5.74 -0.40
CA TYR A 78 -8.88 -4.84 -0.76
C TYR A 78 -7.52 -5.35 -0.26
N MET A 79 -7.53 -6.39 0.58
CA MET A 79 -6.35 -7.14 0.97
C MET A 79 -6.05 -8.24 -0.04
N GLY A 80 -4.78 -8.50 -0.29
CA GLY A 80 -4.33 -9.49 -1.26
C GLY A 80 -2.86 -9.82 -1.08
N CYS A 81 -2.35 -10.70 -1.96
CA CYS A 81 -0.94 -11.10 -1.95
C CYS A 81 -0.22 -10.85 -3.27
N GLU A 82 -0.89 -10.23 -4.23
CA GLU A 82 -0.27 -9.78 -5.47
C GLU A 82 -0.75 -8.36 -5.79
N TYR A 83 0.20 -7.46 -6.02
CA TYR A 83 -0.03 -6.08 -6.42
C TYR A 83 0.93 -5.70 -7.54
N TRP A 84 0.58 -4.67 -8.29
CA TRP A 84 1.41 -4.09 -9.33
C TRP A 84 1.46 -2.60 -9.12
N ALA A 85 2.64 -2.07 -8.81
CA ALA A 85 2.86 -0.64 -8.65
C ALA A 85 3.65 -0.12 -9.84
N VAL A 86 3.35 1.09 -10.30
CA VAL A 86 4.02 1.70 -11.45
C VAL A 86 4.54 3.05 -11.01
N ASP A 87 5.84 3.26 -11.16
CA ASP A 87 6.37 4.59 -10.97
C ASP A 87 5.93 5.47 -12.14
N LEU A 88 5.13 6.48 -11.84
CA LEU A 88 4.52 7.37 -12.80
C LEU A 88 4.96 8.77 -12.47
N ASP A 89 5.68 9.44 -13.37
CA ASP A 89 6.12 10.83 -13.21
C ASP A 89 4.90 11.76 -13.38
N ASN A 90 4.02 11.75 -12.37
CA ASN A 90 2.63 12.18 -12.45
C ASN A 90 2.45 13.70 -12.51
N ALA A 91 3.51 14.49 -12.32
CA ALA A 91 3.44 15.94 -12.46
C ALA A 91 4.48 16.46 -13.43
N THR A 92 3.98 17.12 -14.47
CA THR A 92 4.76 18.11 -15.20
C THR A 92 4.04 19.43 -15.02
N GLU A 93 4.43 20.20 -14.01
CA GLU A 93 3.89 21.54 -13.81
C GLU A 93 4.85 22.59 -14.36
N VAL A 94 4.45 23.19 -15.47
CA VAL A 94 5.20 24.30 -16.07
C VAL A 94 4.89 25.56 -15.26
N GLN A 95 5.88 26.04 -14.52
CA GLN A 95 5.79 27.27 -13.72
C GLN A 95 6.04 28.52 -14.56
N GLY A 96 6.88 28.42 -15.60
CA GLY A 96 7.04 29.52 -16.56
C GLY A 96 8.27 29.42 -17.45
N LEU A 97 8.64 30.55 -18.06
CA LEU A 97 9.81 30.66 -18.93
C LEU A 97 11.07 31.00 -18.13
N PRO A 98 12.24 30.47 -18.54
CA PRO A 98 13.49 30.77 -17.88
C PRO A 98 13.95 32.21 -18.10
N ILE A 99 14.69 32.73 -17.13
CA ILE A 99 15.41 34.00 -17.27
C ILE A 99 16.72 33.79 -18.06
N PRO A 100 17.20 34.79 -18.81
CA PRO A 100 18.42 34.68 -19.63
C PRO A 100 19.69 34.83 -18.78
N VAL A 101 19.80 34.08 -17.67
CA VAL A 101 20.95 34.07 -16.79
C VAL A 101 21.44 32.64 -16.61
N ALA A 102 22.62 32.36 -17.16
CA ALA A 102 23.23 31.03 -17.13
C ALA A 102 23.44 30.53 -15.69
N GLY A 103 22.94 29.33 -15.39
CA GLY A 103 22.98 28.72 -14.06
C GLY A 103 21.96 29.27 -13.07
N MET A 104 21.09 30.19 -13.49
CA MET A 104 19.97 30.75 -12.70
C MET A 104 18.68 30.82 -13.51
N GLU A 105 18.56 30.01 -14.56
CA GLU A 105 17.49 30.05 -15.55
C GLU A 105 16.10 29.96 -14.89
N CYS A 106 16.00 29.19 -13.81
CA CYS A 106 14.76 29.00 -13.07
C CYS A 106 14.73 29.64 -11.68
N ALA A 107 15.63 30.60 -11.40
CA ALA A 107 15.72 31.22 -10.09
C ALA A 107 14.46 32.01 -9.65
N LEU A 108 13.56 32.34 -10.59
CA LEU A 108 12.27 32.96 -10.28
C LEU A 108 11.21 31.97 -9.78
N TYR A 109 11.40 30.67 -10.03
CA TYR A 109 10.46 29.61 -9.67
C TYR A 109 11.19 28.62 -8.74
N PRO A 110 11.02 28.75 -7.41
CA PRO A 110 11.71 27.88 -6.46
C PRO A 110 11.41 26.40 -6.76
N GLU A 111 12.40 25.54 -6.54
CA GLU A 111 12.30 24.07 -6.68
C GLU A 111 12.07 23.56 -8.12
N THR A 112 12.03 24.44 -9.12
CA THR A 112 11.91 24.04 -10.52
C THR A 112 13.27 23.83 -11.20
N LYS A 113 13.26 23.04 -12.28
CA LYS A 113 14.44 22.82 -13.13
C LYS A 113 14.17 23.30 -14.56
N LEU A 114 15.25 23.65 -15.26
CA LEU A 114 15.20 23.97 -16.67
C LEU A 114 15.02 22.69 -17.48
N VAL A 115 13.94 22.62 -18.25
CA VAL A 115 13.64 21.50 -19.14
C VAL A 115 13.56 21.96 -20.58
N MET A 116 14.30 21.25 -21.42
CA MET A 116 14.34 21.45 -22.87
C MET A 116 13.43 20.44 -23.55
N GLY A 117 12.78 20.82 -24.65
CA GLY A 117 11.95 19.90 -25.43
C GLY A 117 10.48 19.77 -24.99
N GLN A 118 10.09 20.39 -23.86
CA GLN A 118 8.71 20.39 -23.40
C GLN A 118 7.83 21.27 -24.29
N LYS A 119 6.74 20.70 -24.84
CA LYS A 119 5.70 21.47 -25.52
C LYS A 119 4.83 22.21 -24.50
N VAL A 120 4.65 23.51 -24.73
CA VAL A 120 3.77 24.38 -23.92
C VAL A 120 3.00 25.33 -24.84
N CYS A 121 1.92 25.89 -24.32
CA CYS A 121 1.21 26.96 -24.98
C CYS A 121 2.05 28.23 -24.92
N TYR A 122 2.64 28.63 -26.04
CA TYR A 122 3.61 29.71 -26.14
C TYR A 122 3.21 30.71 -27.23
N ASP A 123 3.30 32.01 -26.93
CA ASP A 123 2.97 33.11 -27.86
C ASP A 123 4.21 33.80 -28.45
N GLY A 124 5.42 33.36 -28.07
CA GLY A 124 6.68 34.03 -28.42
C GLY A 124 7.31 34.84 -27.28
N SER A 125 6.62 35.01 -26.15
CA SER A 125 7.10 35.78 -24.99
C SER A 125 6.62 35.26 -23.64
N ASN A 126 5.48 34.55 -23.60
CA ASN A 126 4.84 34.03 -22.40
C ASN A 126 4.41 32.57 -22.62
N SER A 127 4.40 31.80 -21.53
CA SER A 127 3.83 30.45 -21.50
C SER A 127 2.51 30.45 -20.74
N ALA A 128 1.49 29.79 -21.28
CA ALA A 128 0.19 29.57 -20.63
C ALA A 128 0.02 28.13 -20.11
N GLY A 129 1.13 27.48 -19.73
CA GLY A 129 1.14 26.09 -19.25
C GLY A 129 1.28 25.05 -20.36
N LYS A 130 1.07 23.78 -20.01
CA LYS A 130 1.23 22.62 -20.91
C LYS A 130 0.13 22.61 -21.97
N CYS A 131 0.44 22.08 -23.15
CA CYS A 131 -0.57 21.86 -24.18
C CYS A 131 -1.55 20.74 -23.79
N ASP A 132 -2.78 20.78 -24.30
CA ASP A 132 -3.74 19.69 -24.12
C ASP A 132 -3.24 18.39 -24.77
N SER A 133 -3.21 17.32 -23.98
CA SER A 133 -2.79 15.99 -24.42
C SER A 133 -3.83 15.39 -25.37
N GLY A 134 -3.52 15.39 -26.67
CA GLY A 134 -4.31 14.70 -27.69
C GLY A 134 -4.64 15.54 -28.93
N ASN A 135 -4.61 16.87 -28.83
CA ASN A 135 -4.88 17.77 -29.94
C ASN A 135 -3.95 18.99 -29.99
N ASP A 136 -2.96 19.09 -29.09
CA ASP A 136 -2.04 20.23 -28.99
C ASP A 136 -2.80 21.58 -28.90
N ALA A 137 -3.99 21.59 -28.27
CA ALA A 137 -4.80 22.79 -28.13
C ALA A 137 -4.24 23.73 -27.05
N CYS A 138 -4.48 25.02 -27.25
CA CYS A 138 -4.04 26.11 -26.39
C CYS A 138 -5.10 27.21 -26.28
N PRO A 139 -5.06 28.03 -25.22
CA PRO A 139 -5.88 29.22 -25.11
C PRO A 139 -5.66 30.18 -26.29
N PRO A 140 -6.65 31.01 -26.65
CA PRO A 140 -6.51 31.99 -27.74
C PRO A 140 -5.28 32.89 -27.55
N GLY A 141 -4.48 33.03 -28.61
CA GLY A 141 -3.23 33.80 -28.59
C GLY A 141 -1.98 32.98 -28.32
N TYR A 142 -2.13 31.71 -27.90
CA TYR A 142 -1.01 30.79 -27.69
C TYR A 142 -1.02 29.68 -28.75
N THR A 143 0.16 29.20 -29.10
CA THR A 143 0.33 28.04 -29.98
C THR A 143 1.13 26.97 -29.26
N CYS A 144 0.71 25.71 -29.37
CA CYS A 144 1.46 24.62 -28.78
C CYS A 144 2.77 24.42 -29.53
N MET A 145 3.89 24.75 -28.89
CA MET A 145 5.22 24.57 -29.44
C MET A 145 6.26 24.39 -28.35
N VAL A 146 7.48 24.02 -28.74
CA VAL A 146 8.62 23.92 -27.83
C VAL A 146 9.32 25.28 -27.79
N PRO A 147 9.36 25.98 -26.64
CA PRO A 147 10.08 27.24 -26.53
C PRO A 147 11.59 27.00 -26.71
N PRO A 148 12.30 27.83 -27.47
CA PRO A 148 13.72 27.63 -27.76
C PRO A 148 14.60 27.76 -26.52
N ALA A 149 14.14 28.50 -25.50
CA ALA A 149 14.84 28.66 -24.23
C ALA A 149 14.54 27.54 -23.22
N GLY A 150 13.61 26.63 -23.52
CA GLY A 150 13.08 25.67 -22.56
C GLY A 150 12.02 26.30 -21.64
N VAL A 151 11.64 25.54 -20.60
CA VAL A 151 10.69 25.97 -19.57
C VAL A 151 11.20 25.60 -18.19
N CYS A 152 10.79 26.37 -17.19
CA CYS A 152 10.97 26.04 -15.79
C CYS A 152 9.72 25.33 -15.29
N GLY A 153 9.91 24.15 -14.73
CA GLY A 153 8.81 23.40 -14.18
C GLY A 153 9.24 22.45 -13.09
N LEU A 154 8.22 21.98 -12.37
CA LEU A 154 8.31 20.85 -11.47
C LEU A 154 8.01 19.63 -12.33
N PHE A 155 9.02 18.78 -12.47
CA PHE A 155 8.88 17.53 -13.18
C PHE A 155 8.99 16.43 -12.13
N GLY A 156 8.05 15.49 -12.17
CA GLY A 156 7.99 14.33 -11.30
C GLY A 156 9.12 13.34 -11.55
N ASP A 157 9.94 13.58 -12.57
CA ASP A 157 11.16 12.85 -12.95
C ASP A 157 12.21 12.71 -11.82
N THR A 158 11.98 13.38 -10.68
CA THR A 158 12.76 13.23 -9.45
C THR A 158 11.91 13.17 -8.17
N ALA A 159 10.59 13.02 -8.30
CA ALA A 159 9.70 12.83 -7.15
C ALA A 159 9.93 11.44 -6.53
N PRO A 160 9.94 11.31 -5.19
CA PRO A 160 10.29 10.05 -4.55
C PRO A 160 9.14 9.05 -4.65
N PHE A 161 9.23 8.06 -5.52
CA PHE A 161 8.31 6.93 -5.55
C PHE A 161 8.52 5.96 -4.37
N ALA A 162 7.43 5.54 -3.74
CA ALA A 162 7.41 4.53 -2.70
C ALA A 162 6.24 3.57 -2.85
N ILE A 163 6.46 2.32 -2.46
CA ILE A 163 5.42 1.31 -2.26
C ILE A 163 5.15 1.25 -0.76
N VAL A 164 3.97 1.69 -0.35
CA VAL A 164 3.57 1.67 1.07
C VAL A 164 2.80 0.40 1.35
N VAL A 165 3.31 -0.42 2.26
CA VAL A 165 2.71 -1.71 2.62
C VAL A 165 2.23 -1.70 4.07
N SER A 166 0.96 -2.01 4.24
CA SER A 166 0.32 -2.24 5.53
C SER A 166 0.18 -3.75 5.80
N ASN A 167 0.71 -4.21 6.93
CA ASN A 167 0.58 -5.60 7.37
C ASN A 167 -0.47 -5.71 8.50
N PRO A 168 -1.72 -6.13 8.21
CA PRO A 168 -2.74 -6.34 9.23
C PRO A 168 -2.61 -7.69 9.96
N GLN A 169 -1.64 -8.53 9.59
CA GLN A 169 -1.46 -9.86 10.18
C GLN A 169 -0.80 -9.76 11.57
N ALA A 170 -1.00 -10.79 12.38
CA ALA A 170 -0.34 -10.94 13.68
C ALA A 170 1.11 -11.47 13.57
N MET A 171 1.62 -11.68 12.35
CA MET A 171 2.96 -12.23 12.07
C MET A 171 3.69 -11.38 11.02
N PRO A 172 5.05 -11.38 11.01
CA PRO A 172 5.81 -10.70 9.97
C PRO A 172 5.47 -11.28 8.59
N VAL A 173 5.27 -10.40 7.61
CA VAL A 173 4.99 -10.78 6.23
C VAL A 173 6.19 -10.47 5.36
N ALA A 174 6.67 -11.46 4.62
CA ALA A 174 7.73 -11.26 3.64
C ALA A 174 7.11 -10.69 2.36
N VAL A 175 7.52 -9.48 1.99
CA VAL A 175 7.09 -8.77 0.78
C VAL A 175 8.21 -8.85 -0.24
N THR A 176 7.93 -9.41 -1.41
CA THR A 176 8.90 -9.56 -2.50
C THR A 176 8.52 -8.64 -3.64
N ILE A 177 9.43 -7.75 -4.01
CA ILE A 177 9.30 -6.86 -5.17
C ILE A 177 10.13 -7.46 -6.30
N THR A 178 9.53 -7.60 -7.48
CA THR A 178 10.17 -8.14 -8.68
C THR A 178 9.90 -7.22 -9.87
N VAL A 179 10.94 -6.93 -10.65
CA VAL A 179 10.83 -6.17 -11.91
C VAL A 179 10.91 -7.10 -13.12
N ALA A 180 10.55 -6.61 -14.31
CA ALA A 180 10.53 -7.42 -15.54
C ALA A 180 11.92 -8.00 -15.93
N SER A 181 13.02 -7.39 -15.49
CA SER A 181 14.37 -7.93 -15.70
C SER A 181 14.65 -9.20 -14.87
N GLY A 182 13.76 -9.55 -13.93
CA GLY A 182 13.90 -10.69 -13.03
C GLY A 182 14.66 -10.38 -11.74
N GLN A 183 15.12 -9.14 -11.54
CA GLN A 183 15.66 -8.71 -10.25
C GLN A 183 14.53 -8.73 -9.20
N SER A 184 14.81 -9.33 -8.04
CA SER A 184 13.86 -9.44 -6.93
C SER A 184 14.52 -9.12 -5.61
N MET A 185 13.80 -8.42 -4.74
CA MET A 185 14.22 -8.07 -3.38
C MET A 185 13.10 -8.39 -2.40
N SER A 186 13.43 -8.89 -1.22
CA SER A 186 12.45 -9.24 -0.18
C SER A 186 12.66 -8.40 1.08
N VAL A 187 11.58 -7.82 1.58
CA VAL A 187 11.56 -6.94 2.75
C VAL A 187 10.52 -7.48 3.75
N PRO A 188 10.90 -7.73 5.02
CA PRO A 188 9.94 -8.16 6.03
C PRO A 188 9.17 -6.95 6.60
N VAL A 189 7.84 -7.01 6.58
CA VAL A 189 6.96 -6.02 7.21
C VAL A 189 6.41 -6.59 8.52
N GLN A 190 6.69 -5.92 9.64
CA GLN A 190 6.31 -6.38 10.98
C GLN A 190 4.78 -6.40 11.20
N PRO A 191 4.27 -7.20 12.16
CA PRO A 191 2.84 -7.25 12.48
C PRO A 191 2.27 -5.88 12.85
N GLY A 192 1.08 -5.55 12.33
CA GLY A 192 0.38 -4.29 12.64
C GLY A 192 1.12 -3.02 12.19
N ASN A 193 2.17 -3.15 11.38
CA ASN A 193 3.01 -2.04 10.95
C ASN A 193 2.68 -1.60 9.52
N VAL A 194 2.99 -0.34 9.23
CA VAL A 194 3.01 0.23 7.88
C VAL A 194 4.45 0.59 7.53
N GLN A 195 4.90 0.21 6.34
CA GLN A 195 6.26 0.45 5.88
C GLN A 195 6.27 1.02 4.47
N ALA A 196 6.95 2.15 4.28
CA ALA A 196 7.31 2.66 2.96
C ALA A 196 8.56 1.93 2.45
N ILE A 197 8.48 1.43 1.22
CA ILE A 197 9.58 0.76 0.53
C ILE A 197 9.93 1.58 -0.70
N TYR A 198 11.17 2.07 -0.75
CA TYR A 198 11.71 2.84 -1.86
C TYR A 198 12.52 1.90 -2.77
N PRO A 199 12.07 1.59 -4.00
CA PRO A 199 12.80 0.67 -4.88
C PRO A 199 14.25 1.10 -5.17
N GLN A 200 14.51 2.40 -5.29
CA GLN A 200 15.85 2.95 -5.48
C GLN A 200 16.82 2.56 -4.35
N ASP A 201 16.35 2.51 -3.10
CA ASP A 201 17.16 2.12 -1.94
C ASP A 201 17.48 0.61 -1.95
N LEU A 202 16.66 -0.18 -2.65
CA LEU A 202 16.87 -1.61 -2.86
C LEU A 202 17.76 -1.91 -4.08
N GLY A 203 18.26 -0.88 -4.75
CA GLY A 203 19.13 -1.01 -5.92
C GLY A 203 18.39 -1.40 -7.20
N PHE A 204 17.08 -1.17 -7.27
CA PHE A 204 16.38 -1.22 -8.55
C PHE A 204 16.81 -0.03 -9.41
N VAL A 205 17.00 -0.28 -10.71
CA VAL A 205 17.15 0.80 -11.67
C VAL A 205 15.81 1.51 -11.78
N ASP A 206 15.86 2.82 -11.90
CA ASP A 206 14.68 3.65 -12.14
C ASP A 206 13.85 3.10 -13.31
N ALA A 207 12.56 2.97 -13.05
CA ALA A 207 11.57 2.38 -13.94
C ALA A 207 10.36 3.32 -14.08
N SER A 208 10.57 4.62 -13.89
CA SER A 208 9.52 5.61 -14.11
C SER A 208 8.99 5.56 -15.55
N ILE A 209 7.71 5.91 -15.68
CA ILE A 209 7.04 6.07 -16.96
C ILE A 209 6.63 7.52 -17.11
N ASP A 210 7.11 8.12 -18.20
CA ASP A 210 6.65 9.41 -18.69
C ASP A 210 5.36 9.29 -19.51
N GLY A 211 4.30 9.96 -19.05
CA GLY A 211 3.03 10.04 -19.78
C GLY A 211 2.32 8.69 -19.95
N THR A 212 1.44 8.60 -20.96
CA THR A 212 0.70 7.36 -21.25
C THR A 212 1.48 6.46 -22.19
N GLY A 213 1.63 5.18 -21.82
CA GLY A 213 2.32 4.20 -22.66
C GLY A 213 2.03 2.75 -22.25
N ILE A 214 2.57 1.81 -23.04
CA ILE A 214 2.59 0.39 -22.71
C ILE A 214 4.06 0.03 -22.46
N SER A 215 4.37 -0.40 -21.24
CA SER A 215 5.73 -0.80 -20.85
C SER A 215 5.69 -2.00 -19.89
N THR A 216 6.87 -2.52 -19.59
CA THR A 216 7.09 -3.55 -18.55
C THR A 216 7.71 -2.96 -17.29
N SER A 217 7.51 -1.66 -17.03
CA SER A 217 8.17 -0.93 -15.94
C SER A 217 7.52 -1.13 -14.56
N ALA A 218 6.46 -1.96 -14.50
CA ALA A 218 5.75 -2.23 -13.26
C ALA A 218 6.58 -3.07 -12.27
N TYR A 219 6.48 -2.71 -11.00
CA TYR A 219 6.95 -3.51 -9.88
C TYR A 219 5.88 -4.54 -9.51
N LYS A 220 6.18 -5.82 -9.68
CA LYS A 220 5.35 -6.90 -9.15
C LYS A 220 5.64 -7.07 -7.67
N ILE A 221 4.63 -6.91 -6.83
CA ILE A 221 4.71 -7.15 -5.39
C ILE A 221 3.99 -8.44 -5.07
N THR A 222 4.67 -9.37 -4.42
CA THR A 222 4.07 -10.58 -3.85
C THR A 222 4.31 -10.66 -2.35
N SER A 223 3.40 -11.27 -1.60
CA SER A 223 3.55 -11.41 -0.15
C SER A 223 3.22 -12.81 0.35
N SER A 224 3.81 -13.19 1.49
CA SER A 224 3.57 -14.49 2.13
C SER A 224 2.21 -14.60 2.85
N ALA A 225 1.52 -13.47 3.06
CA ALA A 225 0.17 -13.38 3.61
C ALA A 225 -0.48 -12.05 3.17
N PRO A 226 -1.82 -11.89 3.31
CA PRO A 226 -2.51 -10.70 2.82
C PRO A 226 -2.02 -9.42 3.46
N ILE A 227 -1.70 -8.45 2.61
CA ILE A 227 -1.33 -7.09 2.97
C ILE A 227 -2.31 -6.12 2.31
N VAL A 228 -2.13 -4.84 2.56
CA VAL A 228 -2.61 -3.79 1.65
C VAL A 228 -1.39 -3.03 1.15
N ALA A 229 -1.27 -2.87 -0.16
CA ALA A 229 -0.18 -2.11 -0.77
C ALA A 229 -0.75 -0.90 -1.53
N TYR A 230 -0.10 0.24 -1.38
CA TYR A 230 -0.44 1.49 -2.04
C TYR A 230 0.78 2.03 -2.78
N GLN A 231 0.54 2.58 -3.96
CA GLN A 231 1.51 3.41 -4.64
C GLN A 231 1.51 4.80 -4.00
N PHE A 232 2.69 5.30 -3.65
CA PHE A 232 2.89 6.65 -3.13
C PHE A 232 3.87 7.39 -4.03
N ASN A 233 3.39 8.40 -4.76
CA ASN A 233 4.25 9.32 -5.49
C ASN A 233 3.93 10.77 -5.06
N PRO A 234 4.46 11.23 -3.91
CA PRO A 234 4.25 12.58 -3.42
C PRO A 234 5.00 13.57 -4.30
N LEU A 235 4.30 14.61 -4.72
CA LEU A 235 4.97 15.79 -5.28
C LEU A 235 5.65 16.52 -4.12
N ASN A 236 6.83 17.08 -4.35
CA ASN A 236 7.55 17.85 -3.33
C ASN A 236 6.88 19.20 -3.01
N ASP A 237 5.69 19.47 -3.53
CA ASP A 237 4.92 20.66 -3.24
C ASP A 237 4.19 20.49 -1.91
N VAL A 238 4.54 21.36 -0.96
CA VAL A 238 3.83 21.50 0.31
C VAL A 238 2.31 21.60 0.06
N ASP A 239 1.52 20.71 0.67
CA ASP A 239 0.05 20.57 0.57
C ASP A 239 -0.56 19.67 -0.53
N VAL A 240 0.15 18.64 -1.02
CA VAL A 240 -0.49 17.58 -1.82
C VAL A 240 -1.11 16.46 -0.95
N PHE A 241 -2.45 16.38 -0.93
CA PHE A 241 -3.24 15.44 -0.13
C PHE A 241 -3.67 14.16 -0.87
N SER A 242 -3.33 14.02 -2.14
CA SER A 242 -3.81 12.92 -2.97
C SER A 242 -2.77 12.52 -4.01
N ASN A 243 -2.42 11.25 -3.99
CA ASN A 243 -2.06 10.52 -5.18
C ASN A 243 -2.95 9.26 -5.17
N ASP A 244 -3.96 9.23 -6.04
CA ASP A 244 -4.90 8.11 -6.10
C ASP A 244 -4.18 6.81 -6.47
N ALA A 245 -4.59 5.73 -5.79
CA ALA A 245 -4.13 4.36 -6.01
C ALA A 245 -5.33 3.46 -6.33
N SER A 246 -5.37 2.91 -7.55
CA SER A 246 -6.00 1.62 -7.88
C SER A 246 -5.42 1.02 -9.15
#